data_AF-X1UHB1-F1
#
_entry.id   AF-X1UHB1-F1
#
_cell.length_a   1.000
_cell.length_b   1.000
_cell.length_c   1.000
_cell.angle_alpha   90.00
_cell.angle_beta   90.00
_cell.angle_gamma   90.00
#
_symmetry.space_group_name_H-M   'P 1'
#
loop_
_entity.id
_entity.type
_entity.pdbx_description
1 polymer ?
#
loop_
_entity_poly.entity_id
_entity_poly.type
_entity_poly.pdbx_seq_one_letter_code
_entity_poly.pdbx_strand_id
1 'polypeptide(L)'
;GRRIRELLAAHQVTELTGPCRYPQYNGKQERSMRDIKSYERAMRHHGVRGRLRDRIEAAIGDLNEERPRPVLGGRTAREAYEQDRTQLPGRQDFIAAVNSKEEELRAVARSRSELESSRRRAVEQVLLRYGLMKVWCDVSHNYCAQMVTN
;
A
#
# COMPACT_ATOMS: atom_id res chain seq x y z
N GLY A 1 10.40 -6.76 16.40
CA GLY A 1 10.05 -7.44 15.14
C GLY A 1 9.25 -8.73 15.33
N ARG A 2 9.71 -9.68 16.15
CA ARG A 2 9.08 -11.02 16.28
C ARG A 2 7.59 -10.98 16.65
N ARG A 3 7.22 -10.23 17.70
CA ARG A 3 5.82 -10.01 18.13
C ARG A 3 4.90 -9.46 17.03
N ILE A 4 5.40 -8.54 16.20
CA ILE A 4 4.62 -7.96 15.09
C ILE A 4 4.38 -9.04 14.03
N ARG A 5 5.41 -9.82 13.68
CA ARG A 5 5.27 -10.91 12.70
C ARG A 5 4.30 -12.00 13.18
N GLU A 6 4.35 -12.34 14.45
CA GLU A 6 3.39 -13.29 15.07
C GLU A 6 1.95 -12.75 15.00
N LEU A 7 1.75 -11.47 15.31
CA LEU A 7 0.45 -10.82 15.21
C LEU A 7 -0.06 -10.80 13.76
N LEU A 8 0.79 -10.42 12.80
CA LEU A 8 0.42 -10.41 11.38
C LEU A 8 0.06 -11.82 10.89
N ALA A 9 0.81 -12.84 11.31
CA ALA A 9 0.51 -14.23 10.99
C ALA A 9 -0.84 -14.69 11.58
N ALA A 10 -1.11 -14.37 12.85
CA ALA A 10 -2.39 -14.68 13.51
C ALA A 10 -3.60 -14.06 12.79
N HIS A 11 -3.42 -12.90 12.16
CA HIS A 11 -4.46 -12.21 11.39
C HIS A 11 -4.39 -12.44 9.87
N GLN A 12 -3.52 -13.34 9.40
CA GLN A 12 -3.32 -13.65 7.98
C GLN A 12 -3.01 -12.40 7.13
N VAL A 13 -2.17 -11.51 7.68
CA VAL A 13 -1.71 -10.30 7.01
C VAL A 13 -0.34 -10.55 6.40
N THR A 14 -0.25 -10.43 5.08
CA THR A 14 1.02 -10.51 4.34
C THR A 14 1.72 -9.15 4.35
N GLU A 15 2.89 -9.10 4.99
CA GLU A 15 3.71 -7.88 5.02
C GLU A 15 4.34 -7.59 3.64
N LEU A 16 4.18 -6.34 3.19
CA LEU A 16 4.86 -5.79 2.02
C LEU A 16 5.67 -4.57 2.46
N THR A 17 6.96 -4.77 2.69
CA THR A 17 7.89 -3.69 3.06
C THR A 17 8.40 -2.98 1.82
N GLY A 18 8.43 -1.64 1.87
CA GLY A 18 9.04 -0.85 0.81
C GLY A 18 10.57 -1.06 0.73
N PRO A 19 11.19 -0.85 -0.45
CA PRO A 19 12.64 -0.88 -0.57
C PRO A 19 13.32 0.15 0.35
N CYS A 20 14.52 -0.18 0.82
CA CYS A 20 15.33 0.75 1.60
C CYS A 20 15.62 2.03 0.78
N ARG A 21 15.50 3.20 1.40
CA ARG A 21 15.77 4.52 0.79
C ARG A 21 14.89 4.84 -0.44
N TYR A 22 13.70 4.25 -0.53
CA TYR A 22 12.74 4.52 -1.61
C TYR A 22 11.44 5.13 -1.07
N PRO A 23 11.44 6.43 -0.71
CA PRO A 23 10.28 7.08 -0.09
C PRO A 23 9.03 7.11 -0.98
N GLN A 24 9.20 7.03 -2.31
CA GLN A 24 8.10 7.00 -3.27
C GLN A 24 7.12 5.85 -3.00
N TYR A 25 7.59 4.74 -2.42
CA TYR A 25 6.75 3.59 -2.04
C TYR A 25 5.62 3.98 -1.08
N ASN A 26 5.87 4.95 -0.20
CA ASN A 26 4.92 5.39 0.82
C ASN A 26 4.21 6.70 0.42
N GLY A 27 4.38 7.18 -0.81
CA GLY A 27 3.90 8.50 -1.24
C GLY A 27 2.38 8.72 -1.05
N LYS A 28 1.57 7.65 -1.15
CA LYS A 28 0.13 7.74 -0.85
C LYS A 28 -0.14 8.01 0.63
N GLN A 29 0.58 7.34 1.54
CA GLN A 29 0.48 7.58 2.98
C GLN A 29 0.99 8.96 3.35
N GLU A 30 2.13 9.38 2.79
CA GLU A 30 2.69 10.71 3.02
C GLU A 30 1.75 11.82 2.55
N ARG A 31 1.09 11.64 1.40
CA ARG A 31 0.07 12.57 0.91
C ARG A 31 -1.14 12.61 1.84
N SER A 32 -1.66 11.47 2.28
CA SER A 32 -2.78 11.42 3.23
C SER A 32 -2.43 12.12 4.54
N MET A 33 -1.22 11.92 5.06
CA MET A 33 -0.73 12.60 6.25
C MET A 33 -0.64 14.12 6.04
N ARG A 34 -0.21 14.57 4.86
CA ARG A 34 -0.20 15.99 4.49
C ARG A 34 -1.60 16.57 4.49
N ASP A 35 -2.58 15.87 3.91
CA ASP A 35 -3.97 16.33 3.83
C ASP A 35 -4.57 16.52 5.23
N ILE A 36 -4.37 15.54 6.13
CA ILE A 36 -4.82 15.61 7.53
C ILE A 36 -4.20 16.84 8.23
N LYS A 37 -2.88 17.04 8.08
CA LYS A 37 -2.18 18.18 8.69
C LYS A 37 -2.67 19.52 8.14
N SER A 38 -2.90 19.61 6.84
CA SER A 38 -3.42 20.83 6.20
C SER A 38 -4.82 21.16 6.69
N TYR A 39 -5.69 20.16 6.81
CA TYR A 39 -7.05 20.33 7.34
C TYR A 39 -7.04 20.76 8.81
N GLU A 40 -6.23 20.10 9.65
CA GLU A 40 -6.05 20.47 11.06
C GLU A 40 -5.59 21.91 11.22
N ARG A 41 -4.61 22.33 10.41
CA ARG A 41 -4.09 23.70 10.40
C ARG A 41 -5.16 24.72 9.99
N ALA A 42 -5.96 24.41 8.98
CA ALA A 42 -7.04 25.28 8.52
C ALA A 42 -8.10 25.46 9.62
N MET A 43 -8.53 24.38 10.27
CA MET A 43 -9.46 24.47 11.40
C MET A 43 -8.94 25.38 12.51
N ARG A 44 -7.65 25.26 12.86
CA ARG A 44 -7.02 26.15 13.86
C ARG A 44 -7.04 27.60 13.41
N HIS A 45 -6.73 27.88 12.15
CA HIS A 45 -6.74 29.22 11.58
C HIS A 45 -8.13 29.86 11.61
N HIS A 46 -9.19 29.07 11.38
CA HIS A 46 -10.58 29.50 11.46
C HIS A 46 -11.17 29.49 12.88
N GLY A 47 -10.33 29.33 13.91
CA GLY A 47 -10.75 29.44 15.31
C GLY A 47 -11.53 28.24 15.85
N VAL A 48 -11.53 27.10 15.15
CA VAL A 48 -12.14 25.86 15.66
C VAL A 48 -11.37 25.39 16.89
N ARG A 49 -12.02 25.50 18.06
CA ARG A 49 -11.47 25.09 19.36
C ARG A 49 -11.74 23.61 19.61
N GLY A 50 -10.98 23.00 20.52
CA GLY A 50 -11.15 21.59 20.91
C GLY A 50 -9.81 20.87 21.09
N ARG A 51 -9.86 19.56 21.38
CA ARG A 51 -8.66 18.75 21.51
C ARG A 51 -8.12 18.39 20.13
N LEU A 52 -6.82 18.13 20.05
CA LEU A 52 -6.17 17.69 18.80
C LEU A 52 -6.85 16.43 18.24
N ARG A 53 -7.23 15.49 19.12
CA ARG A 53 -7.93 14.25 18.74
C ARG A 53 -9.22 14.55 17.99
N ASP A 54 -10.07 15.42 18.53
CA ASP A 54 -11.38 15.75 17.95
C ASP A 54 -11.19 16.37 16.55
N ARG A 55 -10.16 17.22 16.38
CA ARG A 55 -9.79 17.80 15.09
C ARG A 55 -9.27 16.75 14.10
N ILE A 56 -8.47 15.79 14.54
CA ILE A 56 -7.99 14.71 13.68
C ILE A 56 -9.16 13.81 13.24
N GLU A 57 -10.07 13.49 14.15
CA GLU A 57 -11.28 12.71 13.84
C GLU A 57 -12.14 13.43 12.80
N ALA A 58 -12.36 14.74 12.96
CA ALA A 58 -13.05 15.57 11.96
C ALA A 58 -12.33 15.58 10.59
N ALA A 59 -10.99 15.72 10.59
CA ALA A 59 -10.20 15.67 9.36
C ALA A 59 -10.32 14.32 8.64
N ILE A 60 -10.33 13.22 9.39
CA ILE A 60 -10.50 11.87 8.83
C ILE A 60 -11.92 11.69 8.30
N GLY A 61 -12.94 12.18 9.01
CA GLY A 61 -14.33 12.19 8.57
C GLY A 61 -14.50 12.90 7.23
N ASP A 62 -14.06 14.17 7.14
CA ASP A 62 -14.11 14.95 5.89
C ASP A 62 -13.41 14.21 4.74
N LEU A 63 -12.20 13.72 4.98
CA LEU A 63 -11.38 13.08 3.96
C LEU A 63 -11.95 11.74 3.45
N ASN A 64 -12.75 11.04 4.26
CA ASN A 64 -13.32 9.75 3.90
C ASN A 64 -14.75 9.84 3.40
N GLU A 65 -15.58 10.67 4.04
CA GLU A 65 -17.03 10.63 3.92
C GLU A 65 -17.62 11.85 3.22
N GLU A 66 -16.99 13.03 3.32
CA GLU A 66 -17.61 14.28 2.86
C GLU A 66 -16.96 14.83 1.60
N ARG A 67 -15.63 14.76 1.48
CA ARG A 67 -14.87 15.46 0.43
C ARG A 67 -14.74 14.62 -0.84
N PRO A 68 -15.33 15.07 -1.97
CA PRO A 68 -15.06 14.48 -3.28
C PRO A 68 -13.59 14.65 -3.68
N ARG A 69 -13.00 13.62 -4.28
CA ARG A 69 -11.61 13.66 -4.74
C ARG A 69 -11.55 13.56 -6.27
N PRO A 70 -10.88 14.49 -6.97
CA PRO A 70 -10.72 14.41 -8.43
C PRO A 70 -10.10 13.09 -8.90
N VAL A 71 -9.12 12.57 -8.14
CA VAL A 71 -8.46 11.28 -8.43
C VAL A 71 -9.39 10.06 -8.27
N LEU A 72 -10.57 10.24 -7.65
CA LEU A 72 -11.61 9.23 -7.53
C LEU A 72 -12.81 9.50 -8.46
N GLY A 73 -12.65 10.40 -9.43
CA GLY A 73 -13.71 10.79 -10.36
C GLY A 73 -14.78 11.66 -9.72
N GLY A 74 -14.43 12.47 -8.70
CA GLY A 74 -15.39 13.31 -7.98
C GLY A 74 -16.25 12.54 -6.96
N ARG A 75 -15.84 11.34 -6.58
CA ARG A 75 -16.43 10.54 -5.49
C ARG A 75 -15.67 10.74 -4.18
N THR A 76 -16.32 10.45 -3.06
CA THR A 76 -15.68 10.33 -1.74
C THR A 76 -14.89 9.03 -1.64
N ALA A 77 -14.01 8.92 -0.62
CA ALA A 77 -13.26 7.68 -0.43
C ALA A 77 -14.17 6.51 -0.03
N ARG A 78 -15.23 6.79 0.74
CA ARG A 78 -16.27 5.81 1.10
C ARG A 78 -16.97 5.27 -0.14
N GLU A 79 -17.47 6.14 -1.01
CA GLU A 79 -18.16 5.74 -2.23
C GLU A 79 -17.27 4.88 -3.14
N ALA A 80 -16.02 5.30 -3.35
CA ALA A 80 -15.06 4.53 -4.13
C ALA A 80 -14.79 3.14 -3.51
N TYR A 81 -14.69 3.05 -2.19
CA TYR A 81 -14.49 1.78 -1.48
C TYR A 81 -15.69 0.83 -1.58
N GLU A 82 -16.90 1.37 -1.56
CA GLU A 82 -18.14 0.57 -1.61
C GLU A 82 -18.48 0.11 -3.04
N GLN A 83 -18.25 0.95 -4.05
CA GLN A 83 -18.60 0.68 -5.44
C GLN A 83 -17.56 -0.16 -6.18
N ASP A 84 -16.26 0.04 -5.91
CA ASP A 84 -15.18 -0.58 -6.70
C ASP A 84 -14.67 -1.88 -6.04
N ARG A 85 -15.53 -2.61 -5.32
CA ARG A 85 -15.15 -3.86 -4.65
C ARG A 85 -14.85 -4.94 -5.67
N THR A 86 -13.57 -5.32 -5.74
CA THR A 86 -13.12 -6.49 -6.50
C THR A 86 -13.13 -7.72 -5.61
N GLN A 87 -13.48 -8.88 -6.16
CA GLN A 87 -13.35 -10.14 -5.45
C GLN A 87 -11.87 -10.41 -5.15
N LEU A 88 -11.54 -10.59 -3.87
CA LEU A 88 -10.19 -10.90 -3.44
C LEU A 88 -9.98 -12.42 -3.39
N PRO A 89 -8.75 -12.91 -3.62
CA PRO A 89 -8.42 -14.31 -3.44
C PRO A 89 -8.60 -14.74 -1.98
N GLY A 90 -8.79 -16.04 -1.76
CA GLY A 90 -8.74 -16.64 -0.43
C GLY A 90 -7.42 -16.29 0.25
N ARG A 91 -7.48 -15.82 1.50
CA ARG A 91 -6.28 -15.38 2.22
C ARG A 91 -5.21 -16.46 2.31
N GLN A 92 -5.64 -17.70 2.60
CA GLN A 92 -4.74 -18.85 2.71
C GLN A 92 -4.08 -19.19 1.37
N ASP A 93 -4.86 -19.22 0.28
CA ASP A 93 -4.34 -19.48 -1.06
C ASP A 93 -3.35 -18.40 -1.50
N PHE A 94 -3.65 -17.14 -1.17
CA PHE A 94 -2.75 -16.02 -1.44
C PHE A 94 -1.44 -16.17 -0.65
N ILE A 95 -1.51 -16.47 0.65
CA ILE A 95 -0.32 -16.67 1.50
C ILE A 95 0.52 -17.84 0.97
N ALA A 96 -0.11 -18.96 0.62
CA ALA A 96 0.56 -20.13 0.05
C ALA A 96 1.27 -19.77 -1.26
N ALA A 97 0.60 -19.04 -2.16
CA ALA A 97 1.19 -18.59 -3.41
C ALA A 97 2.42 -17.67 -3.18
N VAL A 98 2.35 -16.76 -2.21
CA VAL A 98 3.50 -15.90 -1.85
C VAL A 98 4.65 -16.73 -1.30
N ASN A 99 4.39 -17.69 -0.41
CA ASN A 99 5.44 -18.54 0.18
C ASN A 99 6.14 -19.39 -0.89
N SER A 100 5.36 -20.05 -1.77
CA SER A 100 5.91 -20.80 -2.90
C SER A 100 6.78 -19.91 -3.79
N LYS A 101 6.32 -18.69 -4.09
CA LYS A 101 7.07 -17.79 -4.95
C LYS A 101 8.34 -17.25 -4.30
N GLU A 102 8.31 -17.04 -2.98
CA GLU A 102 9.49 -16.65 -2.21
C GLU A 102 10.56 -17.74 -2.21
N GLU A 103 10.17 -19.01 -2.03
CA GLU A 103 11.08 -20.16 -2.09
C GLU A 103 11.77 -20.26 -3.45
N GLU A 104 11.02 -20.13 -4.55
CA GLU A 104 11.59 -20.08 -5.90
C GLU A 104 12.62 -18.95 -6.05
N LEU A 105 12.28 -17.73 -5.61
CA LEU A 105 13.17 -16.58 -5.72
C LEU A 105 14.42 -16.70 -4.85
N ARG A 106 14.31 -17.32 -3.68
CA ARG A 106 15.45 -17.59 -2.80
C ARG A 106 16.39 -18.65 -3.39
N ALA A 107 15.85 -19.69 -4.02
CA ALA A 107 16.63 -20.75 -4.63
C ALA A 107 17.53 -20.24 -5.78
N VAL A 108 17.10 -19.20 -6.49
CA VAL A 108 17.84 -18.62 -7.62
C VAL A 108 18.64 -17.35 -7.25
N ALA A 109 18.52 -16.87 -6.01
CA ALA A 109 19.19 -15.65 -5.57
C ALA A 109 20.71 -15.84 -5.55
N ARG A 110 21.45 -14.92 -6.17
CA ARG A 110 22.92 -14.95 -6.28
C ARG A 110 23.61 -13.99 -5.33
N SER A 111 22.82 -13.13 -4.67
CA SER A 111 23.33 -12.11 -3.76
C SER A 111 22.49 -12.00 -2.50
N ARG A 112 23.11 -11.44 -1.45
CA ARG A 112 22.41 -11.11 -0.20
C ARG A 112 21.25 -10.13 -0.41
N SER A 113 21.42 -9.16 -1.32
CA SER A 113 20.36 -8.18 -1.65
C SER A 113 19.14 -8.84 -2.32
N GLU A 114 19.37 -9.82 -3.21
CA GLU A 114 18.29 -10.61 -3.81
C GLU A 114 17.58 -11.48 -2.78
N LEU A 115 18.33 -12.11 -1.87
CA LEU A 115 17.75 -12.85 -0.75
C LEU A 115 16.90 -11.96 0.15
N GLU A 116 17.40 -10.78 0.53
CA GLU A 116 16.70 -9.83 1.39
C GLU A 116 15.43 -9.26 0.72
N SER A 117 15.43 -9.10 -0.61
CA SER A 117 14.29 -8.60 -1.38
C SER A 117 13.33 -9.69 -1.87
N SER A 118 13.65 -10.98 -1.70
CA SER A 118 12.88 -12.13 -2.21
C SER A 118 11.42 -12.09 -1.77
N ARG A 119 11.14 -11.88 -0.47
CA ARG A 119 9.78 -11.79 0.08
C ARG A 119 8.96 -10.70 -0.61
N ARG A 120 9.50 -9.48 -0.68
CA ARG A 120 8.83 -8.32 -1.29
C ARG A 120 8.51 -8.61 -2.75
N ARG A 121 9.49 -9.12 -3.51
CA ARG A 121 9.32 -9.51 -4.92
C ARG A 121 8.28 -10.61 -5.10
N ALA A 122 8.22 -11.59 -4.19
CA ALA A 122 7.21 -12.63 -4.21
C ALA A 122 5.80 -12.06 -4.03
N VAL A 123 5.61 -11.19 -3.02
CA VAL A 123 4.33 -10.52 -2.79
C VAL A 123 3.93 -9.68 -4.01
N GLU A 124 4.84 -8.88 -4.55
CA GLU A 124 4.59 -8.06 -5.75
C GLU A 124 4.18 -8.91 -6.96
N GLN A 125 4.91 -9.99 -7.26
CA GLN A 125 4.60 -10.87 -8.40
C GLN A 125 3.26 -11.59 -8.23
N VAL A 126 2.93 -12.02 -7.01
CA VAL A 126 1.64 -12.67 -6.74
C VAL A 126 0.50 -11.66 -6.83
N LEU A 127 0.65 -10.43 -6.33
CA LEU A 127 -0.34 -9.36 -6.50
C LEU A 127 -0.58 -9.04 -7.99
N LEU A 128 0.47 -9.00 -8.81
CA LEU A 128 0.35 -8.84 -10.27
C LEU A 128 -0.43 -9.98 -10.90
N ARG A 129 -0.12 -11.24 -10.54
CA ARG A 129 -0.82 -12.43 -11.05
C ARG A 129 -2.32 -12.41 -10.73
N TYR A 130 -2.70 -11.93 -9.54
CA TYR A 130 -4.12 -11.78 -9.16
C TYR A 130 -4.78 -10.51 -9.72
N GLY A 131 -4.07 -9.68 -10.49
CA GLY A 131 -4.60 -8.40 -11.00
C GLY A 131 -4.85 -7.34 -9.91
N LEU A 132 -4.32 -7.54 -8.70
CA LEU A 132 -4.49 -6.66 -7.54
C LEU A 132 -3.44 -5.54 -7.49
N MET A 133 -2.40 -5.65 -8.30
CA MET A 133 -1.44 -4.59 -8.55
C MET A 133 -1.35 -4.39 -10.06
N LYS A 134 -1.19 -3.13 -10.48
CA LYS A 134 -0.83 -2.79 -11.85
C LYS A 134 0.63 -2.40 -11.85
N VAL A 135 1.40 -2.89 -12.84
CA VAL A 135 2.72 -2.32 -13.11
C VAL A 135 2.48 -0.92 -13.66
N TRP A 136 2.61 0.09 -12.80
CA TRP A 136 2.87 1.43 -13.28
C TRP A 136 4.35 1.42 -13.60
N CYS A 137 4.70 1.25 -14.88
CA CYS A 137 6.08 1.35 -15.32
C CYS A 137 6.59 2.70 -14.82
N ASP A 138 7.50 2.66 -13.85
CA ASP A 138 8.32 3.81 -13.54
C ASP A 138 9.04 4.14 -14.84
N VAL A 139 8.92 5.39 -15.32
CA VAL A 139 9.58 5.90 -16.53
C VAL A 139 11.13 5.92 -16.36
N SER A 140 11.60 5.38 -15.24
CA SER A 140 12.97 5.01 -14.88
C SER A 140 13.40 3.69 -15.56
N HIS A 141 13.64 3.78 -16.86
CA HIS A 141 14.64 3.12 -17.75
C HIS A 141 15.15 1.68 -17.59
N ASN A 142 14.91 0.90 -16.53
CA ASN A 142 15.56 -0.42 -16.38
C ASN A 142 14.64 -1.62 -16.15
N TYR A 143 13.39 -1.44 -15.74
CA TYR A 143 12.51 -2.59 -15.46
C TYR A 143 11.87 -3.18 -16.73
N CYS A 144 11.50 -2.34 -17.71
CA CYS A 144 10.91 -2.80 -18.97
C CYS A 144 11.89 -3.58 -19.87
N ALA A 145 13.21 -3.40 -19.70
CA ALA A 145 14.20 -4.09 -20.51
C ALA A 145 14.24 -5.61 -20.28
N GLN A 146 13.81 -6.09 -19.11
CA GLN A 146 13.80 -7.53 -18.78
C GLN A 146 12.47 -8.22 -19.07
N MET A 147 11.39 -7.47 -19.30
CA MET A 147 10.06 -8.04 -19.53
C MET A 147 9.69 -8.16 -21.02
N VAL A 148 10.46 -7.55 -21.92
CA VAL A 148 10.20 -7.56 -23.37
C VAL A 148 10.97 -8.68 -24.10
N THR A 149 11.83 -9.43 -23.40
CA THR A 149 12.70 -10.47 -24.00
C THR A 149 12.21 -11.91 -23.85
N ASN A 150 10.92 -12.15 -23.56
CA ASN A 150 10.30 -13.48 -23.65
C ASN A 150 9.19 -13.49 -24.70
#